data_AF-A0A954X451-F1
#
_entry.id   AF-A0A954X451-F1
#
_cell.length_a   1.000
_cell.length_b   1.000
_cell.length_c   1.000
_cell.angle_alpha   90.00
_cell.angle_beta   90.00
_cell.angle_gamma   90.00
#
_symmetry.space_group_name_H-M   'P 1'
#
loop_
_entity.id
_entity.type
_entity.pdbx_description
1 polymer ?
#
loop_
_entity_poly.entity_id
_entity_poly.type
_entity_poly.pdbx_seq_one_letter_code
_entity_poly.pdbx_strand_id
1 'polypeptide(L)'
;MPIGDAKAWIKKATDRKEKMFRWDYLIGEWVVADDSELRPGMFVLVHPSVGGYSEEVGFTGAKPKKNESVAEVPDQKVIGALLADAEESSEATSKVNVWKTIASHCREAANLADEVMSIINLDDGLAKIVRLALRLHDWGKAHPSFASGTYLVEPLRTDLAKAPDAAWRANNKLYDTPTHGPRRGFRHELASGLAVLELLRGADPLHPAILGDQLEMLKACGLEPQVEASDWSDNPIAAELLRLSEAEFNLLLYLIVSHHGKVRASLQASPKDQQFPVDSTFHGDGLPIRGVRDGDELPAVLLPMESGEQIMPNITLSLAPAAMGLSERYGRSWAERIESLLANFGPITLGYLEAIVRSADGRASDDTKSPGRNPDPTLNGIELTIGVLHDASPSTDDANELEVARV
;
A
#
# COMPACT_ATOMS: atom_id res chain seq x y z
N MET A 1 12.11 19.35 15.24
CA MET A 1 13.26 20.27 15.06
C MET A 1 13.28 20.75 13.61
N PRO A 2 13.45 22.05 13.35
CA PRO A 2 13.64 22.57 11.98
C PRO A 2 14.84 21.92 11.27
N ILE A 3 14.75 21.68 9.97
CA ILE A 3 15.78 20.95 9.21
C ILE A 3 17.14 21.67 9.21
N GLY A 4 17.16 23.00 9.25
CA GLY A 4 18.38 23.78 9.36
C GLY A 4 19.13 23.53 10.67
N ASP A 5 18.39 23.51 11.79
CA ASP A 5 18.93 23.20 13.11
C ASP A 5 19.42 21.75 13.19
N ALA A 6 18.65 20.83 12.59
CA ALA A 6 19.03 19.42 12.48
C ALA A 6 20.37 19.25 11.76
N LYS A 7 20.51 19.86 10.58
CA LYS A 7 21.75 19.83 9.78
C LYS A 7 22.92 20.44 10.54
N ALA A 8 22.73 21.59 11.17
CA ALA A 8 23.78 22.25 11.94
C ALA A 8 24.23 21.44 13.17
N TRP A 9 23.30 20.75 13.83
CA TRP A 9 23.59 19.88 14.97
C TRP A 9 24.35 18.63 14.52
N ILE A 10 23.86 17.97 13.47
CA ILE A 10 24.44 16.77 12.89
C ILE A 10 25.84 17.03 12.36
N LYS A 11 26.06 18.12 11.62
CA LYS A 11 27.39 18.52 11.16
C LYS A 11 28.42 18.59 12.31
N LYS A 12 28.04 19.15 13.46
CA LYS A 12 28.91 19.23 14.65
C LYS A 12 29.16 17.86 15.30
N ALA A 13 28.24 16.92 15.18
CA ALA A 13 28.45 15.54 15.60
C ALA A 13 29.43 14.84 14.64
N THR A 14 29.22 14.96 13.32
CA THR A 14 30.11 14.43 12.29
C THR A 14 31.53 14.98 12.39
N ASP A 15 31.69 16.29 12.64
CA ASP A 15 32.99 16.95 12.83
C ASP A 15 33.77 16.36 14.04
N ARG A 16 33.04 15.83 15.04
CA ARG A 16 33.61 15.13 16.21
C ARG A 16 33.84 13.64 15.95
N LYS A 17 33.62 13.16 14.73
CA LYS A 17 33.68 11.74 14.30
C LYS A 17 32.63 10.86 14.97
N GLU A 18 31.55 11.44 15.48
CA GLU A 18 30.42 10.69 16.01
C GLU A 18 29.57 10.17 14.86
N LYS A 19 29.11 8.93 14.97
CA LYS A 19 28.20 8.33 14.00
C LYS A 19 26.77 8.63 14.37
N MET A 20 25.98 8.90 13.35
CA MET A 20 24.54 8.91 13.42
C MET A 20 23.99 8.06 12.30
N PHE A 21 22.77 7.60 12.49
CA PHE A 21 22.14 6.67 11.59
C PHE A 21 20.83 7.26 11.11
N ARG A 22 20.58 7.15 9.81
CA ARG A 22 19.24 7.34 9.26
C ARG A 22 18.65 5.97 8.97
N TRP A 23 17.34 5.86 9.08
CA TRP A 23 16.65 4.67 8.62
C TRP A 23 16.58 4.67 7.08
N ASP A 24 17.14 3.65 6.44
CA ASP A 24 17.02 3.46 5.00
C ASP A 24 15.84 2.53 4.69
N TYR A 25 14.73 3.13 4.28
CA TYR A 25 13.48 2.42 4.00
C TYR A 25 13.57 1.42 2.84
N LEU A 26 14.55 1.55 1.92
CA LEU A 26 14.67 0.65 0.77
C LEU A 26 15.18 -0.72 1.18
N ILE A 27 16.09 -0.75 2.16
CA ILE A 27 16.77 -1.96 2.63
C ILE A 27 16.39 -2.35 4.06
N GLY A 28 15.67 -1.50 4.80
CA GLY A 28 15.22 -1.78 6.16
C GLY A 28 16.36 -1.79 7.19
N GLU A 29 17.39 -0.97 6.97
CA GLU A 29 18.57 -0.92 7.83
C GLU A 29 18.89 0.52 8.29
N TRP A 30 19.47 0.64 9.48
CA TRP A 30 20.09 1.88 9.95
C TRP A 30 21.43 2.09 9.22
N VAL A 31 21.50 3.09 8.34
CA VAL A 31 22.73 3.44 7.61
C VAL A 31 23.35 4.73 8.16
N VAL A 32 24.67 4.82 8.14
CA VAL A 32 25.38 6.02 8.59
C VAL A 32 24.99 7.21 7.73
N ALA A 33 24.66 8.34 8.36
CA ALA A 33 24.25 9.56 7.68
C ALA A 33 25.09 10.77 8.06
N ASP A 34 25.12 11.78 7.19
CA ASP A 34 25.68 13.11 7.46
C ASP A 34 24.67 14.24 7.21
N ASP A 35 25.08 15.51 7.38
CA ASP A 35 24.19 16.65 7.23
C ASP A 35 23.69 16.87 5.80
N SER A 36 24.43 16.37 4.80
CA SER A 36 24.07 16.48 3.39
C SER A 36 22.92 15.55 3.01
N GLU A 37 22.76 14.43 3.71
CA GLU A 37 21.71 13.44 3.44
C GLU A 37 20.37 13.78 4.10
N LEU A 38 20.34 14.66 5.09
CA LEU A 38 19.11 14.97 5.83
C LEU A 38 18.05 15.67 4.99
N ARG A 39 16.83 15.17 5.08
CA ARG A 39 15.61 15.74 4.49
C ARG A 39 14.51 15.84 5.55
N PRO A 40 13.57 16.79 5.42
CA PRO A 40 12.39 16.83 6.28
C PRO A 40 11.64 15.49 6.29
N GLY A 41 11.19 15.05 7.47
CA GLY A 41 10.43 13.80 7.64
C GLY A 41 11.28 12.54 7.88
N MET A 42 12.62 12.62 7.82
CA MET A 42 13.49 11.48 8.14
C MET A 42 13.55 11.21 9.64
N PHE A 43 13.63 9.93 10.00
CA PHE A 43 14.04 9.48 11.34
C PHE A 43 15.55 9.34 11.40
N VAL A 44 16.16 9.98 12.39
CA VAL A 44 17.60 9.90 12.65
C VAL A 44 17.77 9.35 14.06
N LEU A 45 18.55 8.28 14.15
CA LEU A 45 19.00 7.71 15.41
C LEU A 45 20.40 8.24 15.71
N VAL A 46 20.57 8.80 16.89
CA VAL A 46 21.85 9.27 17.39
C VAL A 46 22.18 8.50 18.66
N HIS A 47 23.41 8.03 18.77
CA HIS A 47 23.82 7.23 19.91
C HIS A 47 23.73 8.08 21.21
N PRO A 48 23.24 7.54 22.34
CA PRO A 48 23.07 8.30 23.58
C PRO A 48 24.36 8.98 24.08
N SER A 49 25.53 8.39 23.80
CA SER A 49 26.84 8.97 24.16
C SER A 49 27.16 10.29 23.44
N VAL A 50 26.50 10.58 22.32
CA VAL A 50 26.72 11.81 21.53
C VAL A 50 26.12 13.02 22.22
N GLY A 51 25.17 12.82 23.15
CA GLY A 51 24.47 13.85 23.93
C GLY A 51 23.28 14.50 23.20
N GLY A 52 22.65 15.49 23.83
CA GLY A 52 21.45 16.16 23.29
C GLY A 52 20.13 15.48 23.65
N TYR A 53 20.16 14.58 24.64
CA TYR A 53 19.00 13.88 25.17
C TYR A 53 18.70 14.35 26.61
N SER A 54 17.43 14.31 26.98
CA SER A 54 16.94 14.45 28.35
C SER A 54 16.13 13.21 28.69
N GLU A 55 16.27 12.71 29.92
CA GLU A 55 15.48 11.56 30.42
C GLU A 55 13.98 11.85 30.45
N GLU A 56 13.58 13.11 30.57
CA GLU A 56 12.16 13.49 30.71
C GLU A 56 11.48 13.70 29.35
N VAL A 57 12.20 14.24 28.36
CA VAL A 57 11.59 14.71 27.09
C VAL A 57 12.23 14.13 25.83
N GLY A 58 13.21 13.22 25.97
CA GLY A 58 13.89 12.57 24.86
C GLY A 58 14.90 13.48 24.15
N PHE A 59 14.98 13.40 22.82
CA PHE A 59 15.93 14.19 22.04
C PHE A 59 15.57 15.68 22.06
N THR A 60 16.45 16.50 22.62
CA THR A 60 16.27 17.96 22.77
C THR A 60 16.93 18.77 21.67
N GLY A 61 17.86 18.18 20.90
CA GLY A 61 18.72 18.93 19.97
C GLY A 61 19.65 19.93 20.65
N ALA A 62 19.76 19.91 21.98
CA ALA A 62 20.68 20.77 22.72
C ALA A 62 22.13 20.41 22.40
N LYS A 63 23.04 21.38 22.56
CA LYS A 63 24.47 21.15 22.38
C LYS A 63 24.91 20.07 23.37
N PRO A 64 25.56 19.00 22.91
CA PRO A 64 26.06 17.95 23.80
C PRO A 64 27.01 18.51 24.85
N LYS A 65 26.67 18.37 26.14
CA LYS A 65 27.62 18.65 27.22
C LYS A 65 28.47 17.41 27.47
N LYS A 66 29.70 17.63 27.94
CA LYS A 66 30.60 16.56 28.37
C LYS A 66 29.90 15.81 29.52
N ASN A 67 29.65 14.51 29.36
CA ASN A 67 29.01 13.60 30.33
C ASN A 67 27.46 13.63 30.43
N GLU A 68 26.76 14.12 29.40
CA GLU A 68 25.28 14.12 29.35
C GLU A 68 24.77 12.95 28.50
N SER A 69 25.26 11.74 28.78
CA SER A 69 24.75 10.49 28.19
C SER A 69 23.53 10.01 28.96
N VAL A 70 22.46 9.66 28.27
CA VAL A 70 21.30 9.00 28.88
C VAL A 70 21.53 7.49 28.85
N ALA A 71 21.06 6.78 29.87
CA ALA A 71 21.14 5.32 29.92
C ALA A 71 20.37 4.70 28.75
N GLU A 72 20.88 3.60 28.21
CA GLU A 72 20.16 2.83 27.18
C GLU A 72 18.90 2.23 27.78
N VAL A 73 17.78 2.38 27.07
CA VAL A 73 16.52 1.73 27.43
C VAL A 73 16.55 0.31 26.87
N PRO A 74 16.19 -0.72 27.65
CA PRO A 74 16.10 -2.09 27.14
C PRO A 74 15.20 -2.18 25.91
N ASP A 75 15.61 -3.00 24.96
CA ASP A 75 14.89 -3.19 23.71
C ASP A 75 13.45 -3.66 23.99
N GLN A 76 12.47 -2.78 23.74
CA GLN A 76 11.07 -3.15 23.83
C GLN A 76 10.70 -3.93 22.58
N LYS A 77 9.96 -5.04 22.73
CA LYS A 77 9.40 -5.78 21.59
C LYS A 77 8.67 -4.79 20.66
N VAL A 78 9.23 -4.57 19.48
CA VAL A 78 8.68 -3.69 18.46
C VAL A 78 7.30 -4.23 18.04
N ILE A 79 6.29 -3.37 18.11
CA ILE A 79 4.92 -3.69 17.69
C ILE A 79 4.90 -3.87 16.17
N GLY A 80 4.22 -4.89 15.64
CA GLY A 80 4.17 -5.21 14.19
C GLY A 80 3.80 -4.03 13.27
N ALA A 81 2.98 -3.10 13.75
CA ALA A 81 2.64 -1.87 13.02
C ALA A 81 3.85 -0.95 12.75
N LEU A 82 4.85 -0.93 13.65
CA LEU A 82 6.11 -0.20 13.44
C LEU A 82 7.02 -0.93 12.44
N LEU A 83 6.93 -2.27 12.35
CA LEU A 83 7.68 -3.08 11.39
C LEU A 83 7.11 -3.01 9.96
N ALA A 84 5.82 -2.71 9.80
CA ALA A 84 5.19 -2.54 8.48
C ALA A 84 5.76 -1.34 7.69
N ASP A 85 6.21 -0.31 8.41
CA ASP A 85 6.89 0.87 7.85
C ASP A 85 8.42 0.73 7.83
N ALA A 86 8.96 -0.30 8.47
CA ALA A 86 10.40 -0.47 8.60
C ALA A 86 11.06 -0.79 7.24
N GLU A 87 10.36 -1.44 6.31
CA GLU A 87 10.93 -1.79 5.02
C GLU A 87 9.91 -1.59 3.89
N GLU A 88 10.40 -1.15 2.73
CA GLU A 88 9.61 -1.01 1.50
C GLU A 88 8.82 -2.30 1.19
N SER A 89 9.46 -3.46 1.35
CA SER A 89 8.88 -4.80 1.11
C SER A 89 8.14 -5.40 2.31
N SER A 90 8.03 -4.71 3.45
CA SER A 90 7.40 -5.27 4.64
C SER A 90 5.90 -5.45 4.45
N GLU A 91 5.45 -6.70 4.67
CA GLU A 91 4.05 -7.15 4.68
C GLU A 91 3.61 -7.55 6.09
N ALA A 92 4.23 -6.95 7.13
CA ALA A 92 4.02 -7.34 8.53
C ALA A 92 2.56 -7.23 8.99
N THR A 93 1.74 -6.36 8.39
CA THR A 93 0.30 -6.26 8.70
C THR A 93 -0.54 -7.32 8.00
N SER A 94 0.01 -8.05 7.04
CA SER A 94 -0.67 -9.14 6.33
C SER A 94 -0.32 -10.52 6.93
N LYS A 95 0.75 -10.58 7.74
CA LYS A 95 1.26 -11.73 8.48
C LYS A 95 0.55 -11.90 9.83
N VAL A 96 -0.43 -12.80 9.88
CA VAL A 96 -1.29 -13.02 11.06
C VAL A 96 -1.61 -14.51 11.19
N ASN A 97 -1.94 -15.01 12.38
CA ASN A 97 -2.16 -16.45 12.62
C ASN A 97 -3.47 -17.01 12.06
N VAL A 98 -4.20 -16.25 11.25
CA VAL A 98 -5.48 -16.63 10.66
C VAL A 98 -5.53 -16.33 9.17
N TRP A 99 -6.33 -17.10 8.44
CA TRP A 99 -6.65 -16.80 7.04
C TRP A 99 -7.83 -15.81 6.98
N LYS A 100 -7.71 -14.80 6.12
CA LYS A 100 -8.81 -13.89 5.77
C LYS A 100 -8.84 -13.67 4.27
N THR A 101 -10.04 -13.64 3.69
CA THR A 101 -10.26 -13.17 2.33
C THR A 101 -10.23 -11.64 2.27
N ILE A 102 -10.02 -11.10 1.07
CA ILE A 102 -10.10 -9.67 0.76
C ILE A 102 -11.47 -9.14 1.16
N ALA A 103 -12.54 -9.87 0.85
CA ALA A 103 -13.91 -9.48 1.18
C ALA A 103 -14.11 -9.28 2.69
N SER A 104 -13.76 -10.30 3.48
CA SER A 104 -13.91 -10.28 4.94
C SER A 104 -13.02 -9.24 5.62
N HIS A 105 -11.74 -9.17 5.23
CA HIS A 105 -10.81 -8.19 5.81
C HIS A 105 -11.25 -6.75 5.53
N CYS A 106 -11.60 -6.44 4.28
CA CYS A 106 -12.10 -5.12 3.91
C CYS A 106 -13.40 -4.74 4.65
N ARG A 107 -14.29 -5.72 4.86
CA ARG A 107 -15.52 -5.53 5.66
C ARG A 107 -15.20 -5.18 7.10
N GLU A 108 -14.32 -5.96 7.73
CA GLU A 108 -13.92 -5.78 9.12
C GLU A 108 -13.25 -4.42 9.33
N ALA A 109 -12.34 -4.04 8.43
CA ALA A 109 -11.68 -2.75 8.46
C ALA A 109 -12.68 -1.59 8.32
N ALA A 110 -13.63 -1.67 7.37
CA ALA A 110 -14.68 -0.66 7.21
C ALA A 110 -15.58 -0.53 8.45
N ASN A 111 -15.98 -1.64 9.05
CA ASN A 111 -16.81 -1.64 10.27
C ASN A 111 -16.07 -1.05 11.48
N LEU A 112 -14.79 -1.38 11.66
CA LEU A 112 -13.97 -0.82 12.73
C LEU A 112 -13.74 0.69 12.55
N ALA A 113 -13.68 1.17 11.31
CA ALA A 113 -13.62 2.60 11.06
C ALA A 113 -14.89 3.33 11.51
N ASP A 114 -16.08 2.73 11.39
CA ASP A 114 -17.33 3.35 11.86
C ASP A 114 -17.29 3.65 13.36
N GLU A 115 -16.70 2.76 14.17
CA GLU A 115 -16.48 3.01 15.59
C GLU A 115 -15.55 4.21 15.83
N VAL A 116 -14.42 4.26 15.12
CA VAL A 116 -13.43 5.35 15.23
C VAL A 116 -14.04 6.68 14.80
N MET A 117 -14.71 6.70 13.64
CA MET A 117 -15.31 7.89 13.04
C MET A 117 -16.46 8.44 13.90
N SER A 118 -17.24 7.56 14.53
CA SER A 118 -18.28 7.95 15.49
C SER A 118 -17.70 8.63 16.73
N ILE A 119 -16.63 8.08 17.30
CA ILE A 119 -15.96 8.64 18.49
C ILE A 119 -15.41 10.05 18.22
N ILE A 120 -14.81 10.25 17.04
CA ILE A 120 -14.23 11.55 16.66
C ILE A 120 -15.25 12.51 16.05
N ASN A 121 -16.50 12.07 15.85
CA ASN A 121 -17.57 12.81 15.18
C ASN A 121 -17.12 13.35 13.81
N LEU A 122 -16.60 12.46 12.96
CA LEU A 122 -16.19 12.80 11.60
C LEU A 122 -17.42 13.18 10.76
N ASP A 123 -17.26 14.17 9.89
CA ASP A 123 -18.30 14.57 8.91
C ASP A 123 -18.81 13.37 8.10
N ASP A 124 -20.13 13.27 7.90
CA ASP A 124 -20.78 12.14 7.21
C ASP A 124 -20.28 11.95 5.77
N GLY A 125 -19.99 13.05 5.08
CA GLY A 125 -19.41 13.02 3.74
C GLY A 125 -18.03 12.38 3.75
N LEU A 126 -17.16 12.81 4.65
CA LEU A 126 -15.82 12.21 4.82
C LEU A 126 -15.89 10.76 5.30
N ALA A 127 -16.79 10.45 6.23
CA ALA A 127 -16.98 9.11 6.75
C ALA A 127 -17.40 8.12 5.66
N LYS A 128 -18.28 8.55 4.73
CA LYS A 128 -18.65 7.77 3.55
C LYS A 128 -17.43 7.42 2.69
N ILE A 129 -16.54 8.37 2.45
CA ILE A 129 -15.33 8.16 1.63
C ILE A 129 -14.34 7.23 2.33
N VAL A 130 -14.10 7.41 3.64
CA VAL A 130 -13.24 6.52 4.43
C VAL A 130 -13.77 5.09 4.42
N ARG A 131 -15.09 4.89 4.61
CA ARG A 131 -15.72 3.57 4.57
C ARG A 131 -15.58 2.91 3.21
N LEU A 132 -15.78 3.67 2.12
CA LEU A 132 -15.58 3.15 0.77
C LEU A 132 -14.11 2.83 0.47
N ALA A 133 -13.17 3.66 0.93
CA ALA A 133 -11.73 3.39 0.80
C ALA A 133 -11.37 2.06 1.46
N LEU A 134 -11.81 1.82 2.70
CA LEU A 134 -11.54 0.58 3.42
C LEU A 134 -12.21 -0.65 2.81
N ARG A 135 -13.37 -0.50 2.16
CA ARG A 135 -13.99 -1.61 1.41
C ARG A 135 -13.20 -2.03 0.17
N LEU A 136 -12.36 -1.14 -0.39
CA LEU A 136 -11.68 -1.32 -1.68
C LEU A 136 -10.15 -1.37 -1.57
N HIS A 137 -9.56 -1.01 -0.43
CA HIS A 137 -8.12 -0.75 -0.29
C HIS A 137 -7.23 -1.96 -0.63
N ASP A 138 -7.72 -3.17 -0.39
CA ASP A 138 -6.99 -4.42 -0.58
C ASP A 138 -7.36 -5.17 -1.87
N TRP A 139 -8.18 -4.59 -2.76
CA TRP A 139 -8.57 -5.22 -4.04
C TRP A 139 -7.33 -5.67 -4.85
N GLY A 140 -6.28 -4.85 -4.86
CA GLY A 140 -4.99 -5.11 -5.48
C GLY A 140 -4.28 -6.40 -5.05
N LYS A 141 -4.63 -6.98 -3.90
CA LYS A 141 -4.07 -8.28 -3.46
C LYS A 141 -4.51 -9.44 -4.35
N ALA A 142 -5.59 -9.26 -5.11
CA ALA A 142 -6.01 -10.25 -6.11
C ALA A 142 -5.08 -10.33 -7.32
N HIS A 143 -4.19 -9.35 -7.51
CA HIS A 143 -3.22 -9.37 -8.59
C HIS A 143 -2.33 -10.63 -8.52
N PRO A 144 -2.08 -11.34 -9.64
CA PRO A 144 -1.35 -12.62 -9.61
C PRO A 144 0.05 -12.55 -8.99
N SER A 145 0.78 -11.43 -9.17
CA SER A 145 2.06 -11.23 -8.49
C SER A 145 1.92 -11.22 -6.96
N PHE A 146 0.80 -10.73 -6.42
CA PHE A 146 0.54 -10.80 -4.98
C PHE A 146 0.01 -12.19 -4.61
N ALA A 147 -1.16 -12.58 -5.11
CA ALA A 147 -1.84 -13.81 -4.72
C ALA A 147 -0.97 -15.07 -4.87
N SER A 148 -0.38 -15.27 -6.04
CA SER A 148 0.44 -16.46 -6.33
C SER A 148 1.91 -16.27 -5.95
N GLY A 149 2.37 -15.03 -5.88
CA GLY A 149 3.77 -14.69 -5.57
C GLY A 149 4.06 -14.45 -4.09
N THR A 150 3.05 -14.46 -3.22
CA THR A 150 3.20 -14.21 -1.78
C THR A 150 3.03 -15.47 -0.94
N TYR A 151 1.98 -16.25 -1.24
CA TYR A 151 1.60 -17.41 -0.44
C TYR A 151 2.06 -18.73 -1.05
N LEU A 152 2.29 -19.71 -0.16
CA LEU A 152 2.40 -21.13 -0.46
C LEU A 152 1.12 -21.79 0.08
N VAL A 153 0.09 -21.84 -0.76
CA VAL A 153 -1.23 -22.32 -0.36
C VAL A 153 -1.81 -23.21 -1.44
N GLU A 154 -2.42 -24.33 -1.02
CA GLU A 154 -3.19 -25.21 -1.87
C GLU A 154 -4.62 -25.38 -1.30
N PRO A 155 -5.68 -25.19 -2.11
CA PRO A 155 -5.63 -24.75 -3.51
C PRO A 155 -5.16 -23.29 -3.65
N LEU A 156 -4.58 -22.94 -4.81
CA LEU A 156 -4.25 -21.56 -5.13
C LEU A 156 -5.51 -20.67 -5.08
N ARG A 157 -5.40 -19.52 -4.43
CA ARG A 157 -6.49 -18.54 -4.29
C ARG A 157 -6.01 -17.14 -4.61
N THR A 158 -6.88 -16.36 -5.26
CA THR A 158 -6.66 -14.95 -5.60
C THR A 158 -7.40 -13.99 -4.68
N ASP A 159 -8.13 -14.51 -3.68
CA ASP A 159 -8.98 -13.70 -2.82
C ASP A 159 -8.48 -13.62 -1.37
N LEU A 160 -7.24 -14.04 -1.09
CA LEU A 160 -6.68 -14.00 0.26
C LEU A 160 -6.04 -12.63 0.54
N ALA A 161 -6.38 -12.04 1.68
CA ALA A 161 -5.78 -10.80 2.17
C ALA A 161 -4.79 -11.00 3.31
N LYS A 162 -5.00 -12.05 4.13
CA LYS A 162 -4.22 -12.37 5.33
C LYS A 162 -3.94 -13.87 5.38
N ALA A 163 -2.76 -14.23 5.87
CA ALA A 163 -2.31 -15.61 5.96
C ALA A 163 -1.34 -15.84 7.14
N PRO A 164 -1.34 -17.05 7.74
CA PRO A 164 -0.34 -17.50 8.70
C PRO A 164 1.08 -17.31 8.21
N ASP A 165 2.00 -16.91 9.09
CA ASP A 165 3.43 -16.68 8.80
C ASP A 165 4.07 -17.83 8.02
N ALA A 166 3.72 -19.08 8.37
CA ALA A 166 4.23 -20.27 7.72
C ALA A 166 3.84 -20.38 6.23
N ALA A 167 2.77 -19.72 5.80
CA ALA A 167 2.33 -19.69 4.41
C ALA A 167 3.11 -18.69 3.54
N TRP A 168 3.90 -17.81 4.14
CA TRP A 168 4.61 -16.77 3.40
C TRP A 168 5.86 -17.31 2.74
N ARG A 169 6.05 -16.96 1.46
CA ARG A 169 7.32 -17.20 0.78
C ARG A 169 8.45 -16.38 1.43
N ALA A 170 9.67 -16.87 1.28
CA ALA A 170 10.86 -16.14 1.70
C ALA A 170 10.92 -14.76 1.00
N ASN A 171 11.39 -13.73 1.71
CA ASN A 171 11.37 -12.34 1.22
C ASN A 171 12.03 -12.16 -0.17
N ASN A 172 13.10 -12.91 -0.48
CA ASN A 172 13.79 -12.85 -1.77
C ASN A 172 13.04 -13.54 -2.93
N LYS A 173 11.92 -14.22 -2.64
CA LYS A 173 11.02 -14.91 -3.57
C LYS A 173 9.63 -14.27 -3.63
N LEU A 174 9.38 -13.20 -2.87
CA LEU A 174 8.11 -12.50 -2.91
C LEU A 174 7.87 -11.85 -4.28
N TYR A 175 6.63 -11.98 -4.74
CA TYR A 175 6.12 -11.41 -5.99
C TYR A 175 6.81 -11.89 -7.25
N ASP A 176 7.48 -13.04 -7.18
CA ASP A 176 8.12 -13.69 -8.32
C ASP A 176 7.24 -14.84 -8.81
N THR A 177 6.63 -14.66 -9.98
CA THR A 177 5.76 -15.68 -10.60
C THR A 177 6.22 -16.00 -12.01
N PRO A 178 5.98 -17.23 -12.51
CA PRO A 178 6.38 -17.61 -13.87
C PRO A 178 5.78 -16.69 -14.96
N THR A 179 4.60 -16.12 -14.73
CA THR A 179 3.87 -15.30 -15.72
C THR A 179 4.20 -13.82 -15.64
N HIS A 180 4.49 -13.29 -14.43
CA HIS A 180 4.71 -11.84 -14.23
C HIS A 180 6.17 -11.49 -13.91
N GLY A 181 7.02 -12.49 -13.67
CA GLY A 181 8.41 -12.30 -13.28
C GLY A 181 8.56 -11.69 -11.88
N PRO A 182 9.78 -11.25 -11.52
CA PRO A 182 10.07 -10.72 -10.20
C PRO A 182 9.56 -9.27 -10.03
N ARG A 183 8.35 -9.10 -9.49
CA ARG A 183 7.78 -7.77 -9.17
C ARG A 183 8.22 -7.29 -7.79
N ARG A 184 9.52 -7.17 -7.58
CA ARG A 184 10.10 -6.80 -6.27
C ARG A 184 9.55 -5.47 -5.77
N GLY A 185 9.04 -5.46 -4.55
CA GLY A 185 8.41 -4.27 -3.97
C GLY A 185 7.01 -4.01 -4.52
N PHE A 186 6.31 -5.04 -5.01
CA PHE A 186 4.91 -4.96 -5.48
C PHE A 186 4.00 -4.35 -4.43
N ARG A 187 3.17 -3.39 -4.85
CA ARG A 187 2.27 -2.65 -3.96
C ARG A 187 0.82 -2.84 -4.38
N HIS A 188 0.11 -3.65 -3.60
CA HIS A 188 -1.30 -3.91 -3.83
C HIS A 188 -2.13 -2.64 -3.74
N GLU A 189 -1.77 -1.65 -2.92
CA GLU A 189 -2.58 -0.45 -2.80
C GLU A 189 -2.56 0.44 -4.06
N LEU A 190 -1.47 0.40 -4.83
CA LEU A 190 -1.43 1.02 -6.16
C LEU A 190 -2.36 0.28 -7.12
N ALA A 191 -2.29 -1.06 -7.14
CA ALA A 191 -3.17 -1.88 -7.97
C ALA A 191 -4.65 -1.67 -7.62
N SER A 192 -5.00 -1.56 -6.34
CA SER A 192 -6.36 -1.20 -5.87
C SER A 192 -6.81 0.16 -6.40
N GLY A 193 -5.96 1.19 -6.29
CA GLY A 193 -6.29 2.54 -6.76
C GLY A 193 -6.52 2.58 -8.27
N LEU A 194 -5.65 1.91 -9.05
CA LEU A 194 -5.81 1.81 -10.51
C LEU A 194 -7.07 1.01 -10.89
N ALA A 195 -7.40 -0.05 -10.14
CA ALA A 195 -8.62 -0.82 -10.37
C ALA A 195 -9.89 0.00 -10.14
N VAL A 196 -9.93 0.82 -9.09
CA VAL A 196 -11.04 1.75 -8.81
C VAL A 196 -11.15 2.83 -9.88
N LEU A 197 -10.01 3.35 -10.36
CA LEU A 197 -9.97 4.30 -11.47
C LEU A 197 -10.54 3.71 -12.76
N GLU A 198 -10.15 2.48 -13.09
CA GLU A 198 -10.70 1.75 -14.23
C GLU A 198 -12.17 1.43 -14.07
N LEU A 199 -12.62 1.03 -12.88
CA LEU A 199 -14.03 0.73 -12.64
C LEU A 199 -14.91 1.96 -12.93
N LEU A 200 -14.50 3.14 -12.47
CA LEU A 200 -15.21 4.39 -12.78
C LEU A 200 -15.11 4.75 -14.26
N ARG A 201 -13.92 4.68 -14.87
CA ARG A 201 -13.71 4.96 -16.31
C ARG A 201 -14.57 4.05 -17.18
N GLY A 202 -14.63 2.76 -16.84
CA GLY A 202 -15.45 1.79 -17.53
C GLY A 202 -16.93 2.07 -17.37
N ALA A 203 -17.39 2.49 -16.19
CA ALA A 203 -18.81 2.80 -15.98
C ALA A 203 -19.25 4.11 -16.64
N ASP A 204 -18.42 5.16 -16.59
CA ASP A 204 -18.65 6.43 -17.27
C ASP A 204 -17.31 7.14 -17.58
N PRO A 205 -16.80 7.04 -18.82
CA PRO A 205 -15.56 7.70 -19.19
C PRO A 205 -15.70 9.24 -19.22
N LEU A 206 -16.91 9.78 -19.28
CA LEU A 206 -17.19 11.21 -19.27
C LEU A 206 -17.40 11.78 -17.86
N HIS A 207 -17.30 10.94 -16.82
CA HIS A 207 -17.41 11.38 -15.45
C HIS A 207 -16.43 12.53 -15.15
N PRO A 208 -16.80 13.56 -14.34
CA PRO A 208 -15.92 14.69 -14.02
C PRO A 208 -14.55 14.32 -13.45
N ALA A 209 -14.46 13.18 -12.78
CA ALA A 209 -13.21 12.64 -12.23
C ALA A 209 -12.33 11.87 -13.22
N ILE A 210 -12.80 11.64 -14.46
CA ILE A 210 -12.11 10.93 -15.55
C ILE A 210 -11.82 11.95 -16.66
N LEU A 211 -12.50 11.91 -17.80
CA LEU A 211 -12.28 12.87 -18.89
C LEU A 211 -13.02 14.18 -18.64
N GLY A 212 -14.24 14.14 -18.09
CA GLY A 212 -14.99 15.30 -17.65
C GLY A 212 -14.88 16.52 -18.57
N ASP A 213 -14.47 17.64 -17.99
CA ASP A 213 -14.23 18.92 -18.68
C ASP A 213 -12.95 18.95 -19.53
N GLN A 214 -12.06 17.97 -19.38
CA GLN A 214 -10.80 17.86 -20.14
C GLN A 214 -11.02 17.33 -21.55
N LEU A 215 -12.17 16.71 -21.84
CA LEU A 215 -12.46 16.08 -23.14
C LEU A 215 -12.24 17.04 -24.31
N GLU A 216 -12.81 18.24 -24.24
CA GLU A 216 -12.72 19.22 -25.32
C GLU A 216 -11.31 19.81 -25.46
N MET A 217 -10.59 19.94 -24.35
CA MET A 217 -9.21 20.40 -24.38
C MET A 217 -8.26 19.35 -24.97
N LEU A 218 -8.43 18.07 -24.62
CA LEU A 218 -7.65 16.98 -25.21
C LEU A 218 -7.83 16.94 -26.73
N LYS A 219 -9.07 17.03 -27.21
CA LYS A 219 -9.38 17.13 -28.66
C LYS A 219 -8.73 18.37 -29.30
N ALA A 220 -8.80 19.53 -28.64
CA ALA A 220 -8.17 20.75 -29.13
C ALA A 220 -6.63 20.65 -29.21
N CYS A 221 -6.03 19.82 -28.36
CA CYS A 221 -4.60 19.49 -28.40
C CYS A 221 -4.24 18.42 -29.45
N GLY A 222 -5.21 17.91 -30.21
CA GLY A 222 -5.01 16.86 -31.22
C GLY A 222 -4.80 15.46 -30.64
N LEU A 223 -5.22 15.24 -29.39
CA LEU A 223 -5.26 13.94 -28.76
C LEU A 223 -6.62 13.29 -28.98
N GLU A 224 -6.69 11.96 -28.91
CA GLU A 224 -7.93 11.18 -29.13
C GLU A 224 -8.37 10.53 -27.81
N PRO A 225 -9.29 11.16 -27.04
CA PRO A 225 -9.71 10.63 -25.74
C PRO A 225 -10.44 9.29 -25.86
N GLN A 226 -10.13 8.37 -24.94
CA GLN A 226 -10.70 7.03 -24.88
C GLN A 226 -12.07 7.08 -24.17
N VAL A 227 -13.13 7.21 -24.96
CA VAL A 227 -14.52 7.39 -24.49
C VAL A 227 -15.33 6.09 -24.49
N GLU A 228 -14.70 4.95 -24.78
CA GLU A 228 -15.33 3.65 -24.76
C GLU A 228 -15.60 3.19 -23.31
N ALA A 229 -16.89 3.05 -22.99
CA ALA A 229 -17.36 2.50 -21.73
C ALA A 229 -17.36 0.96 -21.75
N SER A 230 -17.22 0.37 -20.57
CA SER A 230 -17.51 -1.03 -20.27
C SER A 230 -18.95 -1.17 -19.78
N ASP A 231 -19.52 -2.37 -19.86
CA ASP A 231 -20.87 -2.64 -19.35
C ASP A 231 -20.87 -2.91 -17.84
N TRP A 232 -20.46 -1.91 -17.05
CA TRP A 232 -20.36 -1.99 -15.58
C TRP A 232 -21.32 -1.05 -14.84
N SER A 233 -22.22 -0.37 -15.54
CA SER A 233 -23.18 0.56 -14.92
C SER A 233 -24.09 -0.11 -13.90
N ASP A 234 -24.36 -1.41 -14.08
CA ASP A 234 -25.19 -2.21 -13.16
C ASP A 234 -24.39 -2.76 -11.96
N ASN A 235 -23.07 -2.58 -11.92
CA ASN A 235 -22.25 -2.96 -10.76
C ASN A 235 -22.57 -2.00 -9.59
N PRO A 236 -23.01 -2.50 -8.42
CA PRO A 236 -23.40 -1.63 -7.31
C PRO A 236 -22.26 -0.76 -6.77
N ILE A 237 -21.02 -1.25 -6.78
CA ILE A 237 -19.84 -0.47 -6.37
C ILE A 237 -19.54 0.61 -7.41
N ALA A 238 -19.64 0.30 -8.71
CA ALA A 238 -19.53 1.32 -9.76
C ALA A 238 -20.62 2.39 -9.60
N ALA A 239 -21.85 2.00 -9.27
CA ALA A 239 -22.93 2.94 -8.97
C ALA A 239 -22.67 3.81 -7.73
N GLU A 240 -21.92 3.34 -6.74
CA GLU A 240 -21.43 4.17 -5.63
C GLU A 240 -20.38 5.19 -6.11
N LEU A 241 -19.44 4.77 -6.96
CA LEU A 241 -18.39 5.63 -7.53
C LEU A 241 -18.97 6.74 -8.42
N LEU A 242 -19.96 6.41 -9.27
CA LEU A 242 -20.65 7.35 -10.16
C LEU A 242 -21.37 8.50 -9.42
N ARG A 243 -21.65 8.34 -8.12
CA ARG A 243 -22.29 9.38 -7.30
C ARG A 243 -21.29 10.32 -6.63
N LEU A 244 -19.98 10.05 -6.75
CA LEU A 244 -18.95 10.88 -6.14
C LEU A 244 -18.64 12.08 -7.03
N SER A 245 -18.50 13.25 -6.43
CA SER A 245 -17.85 14.37 -7.10
C SER A 245 -16.39 14.05 -7.43
N GLU A 246 -15.77 14.84 -8.30
CA GLU A 246 -14.34 14.71 -8.59
C GLU A 246 -13.47 14.77 -7.33
N ALA A 247 -13.76 15.71 -6.42
CA ALA A 247 -12.99 15.87 -5.18
C ALA A 247 -13.12 14.66 -4.25
N GLU A 248 -14.34 14.11 -4.11
CA GLU A 248 -14.61 12.92 -3.32
C GLU A 248 -13.94 11.67 -3.92
N PHE A 249 -13.99 11.52 -5.25
CA PHE A 249 -13.35 10.39 -5.93
C PHE A 249 -11.82 10.46 -5.84
N ASN A 250 -11.23 11.64 -6.01
CA ASN A 250 -9.79 11.82 -5.83
C ASN A 250 -9.39 11.54 -4.37
N LEU A 251 -10.20 11.95 -3.39
CA LEU A 251 -9.95 11.65 -1.98
C LEU A 251 -10.02 10.14 -1.72
N LEU A 252 -11.00 9.45 -2.30
CA LEU A 252 -11.11 7.99 -2.25
C LEU A 252 -9.83 7.31 -2.76
N LEU A 253 -9.38 7.69 -3.97
CA LEU A 253 -8.15 7.14 -4.55
C LEU A 253 -6.93 7.42 -3.69
N TYR A 254 -6.79 8.64 -3.17
CA TYR A 254 -5.70 8.99 -2.28
C TYR A 254 -5.67 8.08 -1.05
N LEU A 255 -6.80 7.92 -0.35
CA LEU A 255 -6.89 7.10 0.85
C LEU A 255 -6.60 5.62 0.59
N ILE A 256 -7.04 5.09 -0.55
CA ILE A 256 -6.69 3.74 -0.99
C ILE A 256 -5.19 3.63 -1.21
N VAL A 257 -4.60 4.50 -2.03
CA VAL A 257 -3.18 4.38 -2.41
C VAL A 257 -2.25 4.72 -1.25
N SER A 258 -2.68 5.55 -0.30
CA SER A 258 -1.86 6.01 0.82
C SER A 258 -1.96 5.16 2.08
N HIS A 259 -2.78 4.10 2.12
CA HIS A 259 -3.07 3.43 3.42
C HIS A 259 -1.84 2.80 4.10
N HIS A 260 -0.83 2.39 3.33
CA HIS A 260 0.48 1.96 3.85
C HIS A 260 1.51 3.10 3.98
N GLY A 261 1.20 4.30 3.51
CA GLY A 261 2.04 5.50 3.61
C GLY A 261 3.26 5.55 2.66
N LYS A 262 3.43 4.54 1.81
CA LYS A 262 4.60 4.39 0.92
C LYS A 262 4.33 4.88 -0.53
N VAL A 263 3.06 5.00 -0.94
CA VAL A 263 2.65 5.69 -2.18
C VAL A 263 1.70 6.81 -1.78
N ARG A 264 2.02 8.07 -2.09
CA ARG A 264 1.22 9.24 -1.68
C ARG A 264 1.12 10.26 -2.80
N ALA A 265 2.11 11.16 -2.89
CA ALA A 265 2.05 12.31 -3.78
C ALA A 265 2.43 12.01 -5.24
N SER A 266 3.12 10.90 -5.49
CA SER A 266 3.64 10.57 -6.81
C SER A 266 3.62 9.07 -7.06
N LEU A 267 3.27 8.67 -8.28
CA LEU A 267 3.42 7.30 -8.77
C LEU A 267 4.79 7.19 -9.44
N GLN A 268 5.80 6.77 -8.69
CA GLN A 268 7.18 6.66 -9.18
C GLN A 268 7.72 5.26 -8.98
N ALA A 269 8.48 4.80 -9.97
CA ALA A 269 9.28 3.60 -9.90
C ALA A 269 10.28 3.67 -8.75
N SER A 270 10.41 2.56 -8.04
CA SER A 270 11.42 2.31 -7.03
C SER A 270 12.75 1.87 -7.67
N PRO A 271 13.87 1.88 -6.92
CA PRO A 271 15.11 1.25 -7.38
C PRO A 271 14.96 -0.26 -7.69
N LYS A 272 14.01 -0.95 -7.04
CA LYS A 272 13.70 -2.36 -7.32
C LYS A 272 13.01 -2.53 -8.68
N ASP A 273 12.16 -1.58 -9.08
CA ASP A 273 11.51 -1.60 -10.39
C ASP A 273 12.51 -1.48 -11.54
N GLN A 274 13.61 -0.74 -11.34
CA GLN A 274 14.69 -0.60 -12.32
C GLN A 274 15.52 -1.87 -12.51
N GLN A 275 15.38 -2.85 -11.61
CA GLN A 275 16.02 -4.17 -11.73
C GLN A 275 15.13 -5.16 -12.51
N PHE A 276 13.92 -4.76 -12.90
CA PHE A 276 13.03 -5.62 -13.67
C PHE A 276 13.62 -5.92 -15.07
N PRO A 277 13.54 -7.18 -15.55
CA PRO A 277 14.13 -7.54 -16.84
C PRO A 277 13.46 -6.81 -18.02
N VAL A 278 14.25 -6.02 -18.76
CA VAL A 278 13.79 -5.12 -19.84
C VAL A 278 13.21 -5.88 -21.05
N ASP A 279 13.86 -6.98 -21.47
CA ASP A 279 13.46 -7.80 -22.61
C ASP A 279 12.73 -9.08 -22.17
N SER A 280 11.70 -8.92 -21.35
CA SER A 280 10.93 -10.07 -20.85
C SER A 280 9.65 -10.32 -21.64
N THR A 281 9.28 -11.59 -21.75
CA THR A 281 7.95 -12.03 -22.23
C THR A 281 6.93 -12.06 -21.09
N PHE A 282 7.21 -11.38 -19.97
CA PHE A 282 6.31 -11.31 -18.82
C PHE A 282 5.14 -10.40 -19.13
N HIS A 283 3.99 -10.72 -18.52
CA HIS A 283 2.77 -9.96 -18.65
C HIS A 283 2.95 -8.47 -18.31
N GLY A 284 2.19 -7.62 -18.99
CA GLY A 284 2.25 -6.16 -18.88
C GLY A 284 3.38 -5.52 -19.71
N ASP A 285 3.29 -4.20 -19.88
CA ASP A 285 4.17 -3.38 -20.71
C ASP A 285 5.04 -2.45 -19.88
N GLY A 286 6.22 -2.12 -20.44
CA GLY A 286 7.15 -1.16 -19.84
C GLY A 286 7.84 -1.66 -18.57
N LEU A 287 8.50 -0.74 -17.85
CA LEU A 287 9.04 -1.01 -16.51
C LEU A 287 7.94 -0.84 -15.45
N PRO A 288 7.97 -1.63 -14.37
CA PRO A 288 6.98 -1.50 -13.31
C PRO A 288 7.08 -0.16 -12.58
N ILE A 289 5.96 0.26 -12.01
CA ILE A 289 5.89 1.27 -10.95
C ILE A 289 5.38 0.55 -9.71
N ARG A 290 6.24 0.43 -8.70
CA ARG A 290 5.91 -0.27 -7.44
C ARG A 290 5.40 -1.69 -7.70
N GLY A 291 6.09 -2.39 -8.61
CA GLY A 291 5.79 -3.74 -9.08
C GLY A 291 4.60 -3.88 -10.04
N VAL A 292 3.78 -2.86 -10.26
CA VAL A 292 2.65 -2.89 -11.22
C VAL A 292 3.15 -2.44 -12.60
N ARG A 293 2.75 -3.12 -13.68
CA ARG A 293 3.03 -2.73 -15.08
C ARG A 293 1.75 -2.29 -15.79
N ASP A 294 1.90 -1.51 -16.85
CA ASP A 294 0.76 -1.14 -17.70
C ASP A 294 0.18 -2.40 -18.35
N GLY A 295 -1.14 -2.52 -18.42
CA GLY A 295 -1.80 -3.71 -18.95
C GLY A 295 -1.85 -4.91 -18.00
N ASP A 296 -1.31 -4.84 -16.78
CA ASP A 296 -1.48 -5.91 -15.78
C ASP A 296 -2.98 -6.18 -15.49
N GLU A 297 -3.36 -7.44 -15.26
CA GLU A 297 -4.75 -7.85 -15.04
C GLU A 297 -5.02 -8.15 -13.56
N LEU A 298 -6.12 -7.61 -13.04
CA LEU A 298 -6.75 -8.08 -11.80
C LEU A 298 -7.87 -9.06 -12.13
N PRO A 299 -7.81 -10.29 -11.62
CA PRO A 299 -8.89 -11.25 -11.77
C PRO A 299 -10.12 -10.84 -10.94
N ALA A 300 -11.27 -11.40 -11.32
CA ALA A 300 -12.51 -11.27 -10.57
C ALA A 300 -12.34 -11.73 -9.12
N VAL A 301 -12.81 -10.91 -8.19
CA VAL A 301 -12.76 -11.19 -6.75
C VAL A 301 -13.99 -10.61 -6.06
N LEU A 302 -14.38 -11.20 -4.92
CA LEU A 302 -15.44 -10.66 -4.09
C LEU A 302 -14.93 -9.44 -3.30
N LEU A 303 -15.70 -8.35 -3.34
CA LEU A 303 -15.51 -7.19 -2.49
C LEU A 303 -16.78 -6.90 -1.68
N PRO A 304 -16.65 -6.30 -0.48
CA PRO A 304 -17.80 -5.96 0.34
C PRO A 304 -18.57 -4.76 -0.22
N MET A 305 -19.90 -4.86 -0.30
CA MET A 305 -20.81 -3.72 -0.56
C MET A 305 -21.22 -3.03 0.75
N GLU A 306 -22.18 -2.11 0.78
CA GLU A 306 -22.74 -1.67 2.07
C GLU A 306 -23.45 -2.83 2.78
N SER A 307 -24.22 -3.61 2.02
CA SER A 307 -24.86 -4.86 2.43
C SER A 307 -24.54 -5.96 1.44
N GLY A 308 -23.96 -7.07 1.91
CA GLY A 308 -23.55 -8.20 1.06
C GLY A 308 -22.21 -7.99 0.35
N GLU A 309 -22.02 -8.70 -0.76
CA GLU A 309 -20.76 -8.77 -1.52
C GLU A 309 -21.04 -8.67 -3.01
N GLN A 310 -20.07 -8.17 -3.77
CA GLN A 310 -20.12 -8.06 -5.23
C GLN A 310 -18.91 -8.77 -5.82
N ILE A 311 -19.15 -9.62 -6.82
CA ILE A 311 -18.07 -10.14 -7.67
C ILE A 311 -17.64 -9.01 -8.60
N MET A 312 -16.39 -8.58 -8.46
CA MET A 312 -15.82 -7.57 -9.33
C MET A 312 -15.45 -8.17 -10.69
N PRO A 313 -15.55 -7.40 -11.78
CA PRO A 313 -15.10 -7.87 -13.09
C PRO A 313 -13.58 -8.02 -13.12
N ASN A 314 -13.08 -8.71 -14.14
CA ASN A 314 -11.65 -8.62 -14.48
C ASN A 314 -11.34 -7.17 -14.88
N ILE A 315 -10.26 -6.61 -14.35
CA ILE A 315 -9.81 -5.24 -14.64
C ILE A 315 -8.42 -5.26 -15.24
N THR A 316 -8.24 -4.62 -16.39
CA THR A 316 -6.91 -4.33 -16.95
C THR A 316 -6.44 -2.97 -16.43
N LEU A 317 -5.34 -2.95 -15.68
CA LEU A 317 -4.77 -1.74 -15.10
C LEU A 317 -4.05 -0.89 -16.15
N SER A 318 -4.06 0.43 -15.99
CA SER A 318 -3.16 1.32 -16.73
C SER A 318 -2.39 2.25 -15.79
N LEU A 319 -1.10 2.43 -16.10
CA LEU A 319 -0.19 3.37 -15.45
C LEU A 319 -0.25 4.77 -16.04
N ALA A 320 -1.17 5.07 -16.96
CA ALA A 320 -1.33 6.41 -17.53
C ALA A 320 -1.43 7.55 -16.48
N PRO A 321 -2.01 7.39 -15.26
CA PRO A 321 -2.01 8.46 -14.26
C PRO A 321 -0.62 8.80 -13.72
N ALA A 322 0.37 7.92 -13.89
CA ALA A 322 1.75 8.17 -13.46
C ALA A 322 2.50 9.11 -14.41
N ALA A 323 2.05 9.25 -15.66
CA ALA A 323 2.60 10.21 -16.60
C ALA A 323 2.27 11.64 -16.15
N MET A 324 3.13 12.59 -16.54
CA MET A 324 2.87 14.01 -16.31
C MET A 324 1.88 14.57 -17.35
N GLY A 325 1.00 15.45 -16.90
CA GLY A 325 0.02 16.11 -17.74
C GLY A 325 -1.22 15.25 -18.01
N LEU A 326 -2.01 15.65 -19.00
CA LEU A 326 -3.28 15.00 -19.27
C LEU A 326 -3.07 13.73 -20.10
N SER A 327 -3.79 12.69 -19.72
CA SER A 327 -3.88 11.43 -20.47
C SER A 327 -5.18 11.35 -21.24
N GLU A 328 -5.13 10.73 -22.42
CA GLU A 328 -6.30 10.39 -23.23
C GLU A 328 -7.28 9.46 -22.51
N ARG A 329 -6.81 8.76 -21.47
CA ARG A 329 -7.58 7.75 -20.76
C ARG A 329 -8.29 8.27 -19.51
N TYR A 330 -7.65 9.16 -18.75
CA TYR A 330 -8.15 9.61 -17.45
C TYR A 330 -8.15 11.12 -17.24
N GLY A 331 -7.82 11.90 -18.28
CA GLY A 331 -7.60 13.33 -18.12
C GLY A 331 -6.45 13.58 -17.15
N ARG A 332 -6.73 14.19 -16.00
CA ARG A 332 -5.75 14.63 -15.00
C ARG A 332 -4.80 13.53 -14.54
N SER A 333 -3.51 13.84 -14.51
CA SER A 333 -2.45 13.01 -13.91
C SER A 333 -2.65 12.81 -12.42
N TRP A 334 -1.94 11.84 -11.83
CA TRP A 334 -1.89 11.66 -10.38
C TRP A 334 -1.42 12.93 -9.67
N ALA A 335 -0.39 13.60 -10.20
CA ALA A 335 0.14 14.82 -9.61
C ALA A 335 -0.91 15.93 -9.52
N GLU A 336 -1.68 16.17 -10.59
CA GLU A 336 -2.77 17.16 -10.60
C GLU A 336 -3.91 16.80 -9.64
N ARG A 337 -4.24 15.50 -9.53
CA ARG A 337 -5.23 15.00 -8.55
C ARG A 337 -4.78 15.30 -7.12
N ILE A 338 -3.51 15.02 -6.79
CA ILE A 338 -2.96 15.31 -5.46
C ILE A 338 -2.86 16.81 -5.19
N GLU A 339 -2.47 17.62 -6.17
CA GLU A 339 -2.43 19.08 -6.02
C GLU A 339 -3.81 19.64 -5.68
N SER A 340 -4.86 19.18 -6.38
CA SER A 340 -6.25 19.55 -6.09
C SER A 340 -6.67 19.15 -4.67
N LEU A 341 -6.30 17.96 -4.21
CA LEU A 341 -6.58 17.53 -2.83
C LEU A 341 -5.84 18.37 -1.80
N LEU A 342 -4.58 18.73 -2.05
CA LEU A 342 -3.82 19.60 -1.16
C LEU A 342 -4.43 21.01 -1.09
N ALA A 343 -4.94 21.53 -2.22
CA ALA A 343 -5.63 22.82 -2.24
C ALA A 343 -6.96 22.78 -1.48
N ASN A 344 -7.72 21.68 -1.58
CA ASN A 344 -9.06 21.56 -0.99
C ASN A 344 -9.04 21.15 0.49
N PHE A 345 -8.18 20.22 0.87
CA PHE A 345 -8.16 19.63 2.22
C PHE A 345 -6.93 20.06 3.05
N GLY A 346 -5.83 20.40 2.39
CA GLY A 346 -4.54 20.63 3.03
C GLY A 346 -3.87 19.34 3.55
N PRO A 347 -2.55 19.36 3.77
CA PRO A 347 -1.78 18.15 4.12
C PRO A 347 -2.15 17.57 5.49
N ILE A 348 -2.60 18.40 6.43
CA ILE A 348 -2.96 17.95 7.79
C ILE A 348 -4.24 17.10 7.76
N THR A 349 -5.26 17.55 7.03
CA THR A 349 -6.52 16.81 6.89
C THR A 349 -6.30 15.50 6.14
N LEU A 350 -5.52 15.51 5.06
CA LEU A 350 -5.19 14.29 4.32
C LEU A 350 -4.43 13.29 5.21
N GLY A 351 -3.42 13.75 5.97
CA GLY A 351 -2.70 12.90 6.91
C GLY A 351 -3.59 12.37 8.05
N TYR A 352 -4.55 13.16 8.51
CA TYR A 352 -5.53 12.73 9.52
C TYR A 352 -6.45 11.63 9.00
N LEU A 353 -7.00 11.78 7.79
CA LEU A 353 -7.85 10.76 7.16
C LEU A 353 -7.06 9.49 6.84
N GLU A 354 -5.82 9.62 6.35
CA GLU A 354 -4.90 8.48 6.15
C GLU A 354 -4.67 7.73 7.47
N ALA A 355 -4.46 8.46 8.58
CA ALA A 355 -4.28 7.84 9.89
C ALA A 355 -5.53 7.06 10.35
N ILE A 356 -6.74 7.52 10.03
CA ILE A 356 -7.98 6.78 10.34
C ILE A 356 -8.02 5.47 9.56
N VAL A 357 -7.81 5.52 8.24
CA VAL A 357 -7.80 4.33 7.36
C VAL A 357 -6.77 3.32 7.84
N ARG A 358 -5.53 3.77 8.03
CA ARG A 358 -4.43 2.92 8.49
C ARG A 358 -4.69 2.32 9.87
N SER A 359 -5.30 3.10 10.78
CA SER A 359 -5.64 2.63 12.12
C SER A 359 -6.77 1.60 12.10
N ALA A 360 -7.73 1.72 11.19
CA ALA A 360 -8.81 0.74 11.03
C ALA A 360 -8.29 -0.57 10.41
N ASP A 361 -7.49 -0.49 9.32
CA ASP A 361 -6.84 -1.65 8.71
C ASP A 361 -5.93 -2.40 9.70
N GLY A 362 -5.11 -1.65 10.46
CA GLY A 362 -4.26 -2.22 11.50
C GLY A 362 -5.04 -2.92 12.62
N ARG A 363 -6.21 -2.39 13.01
CA ARG A 363 -7.09 -3.06 14.00
C ARG A 363 -7.76 -4.31 13.42
N ALA A 364 -8.16 -4.29 12.15
CA ALA A 364 -8.68 -5.48 11.47
C ALA A 364 -7.62 -6.57 11.33
N SER A 365 -6.35 -6.18 11.20
CA SER A 365 -5.21 -7.08 11.14
C SER A 365 -4.73 -7.59 12.51
N ASP A 366 -5.20 -7.03 13.62
CA ASP A 366 -4.79 -7.45 14.97
C ASP A 366 -5.46 -8.78 15.35
N ASP A 367 -4.76 -9.88 15.10
CA ASP A 367 -5.20 -11.24 15.41
C ASP A 367 -5.16 -11.59 16.91
N THR A 368 -4.78 -10.64 17.77
CA THR A 368 -4.93 -10.79 19.22
C THR A 368 -6.33 -10.42 19.70
N LYS A 369 -7.12 -9.73 18.86
CA LYS A 369 -8.46 -9.21 19.20
C LYS A 369 -9.47 -9.55 18.11
N SER A 370 -10.75 -9.48 18.47
CA SER A 370 -11.82 -9.52 17.47
C SER A 370 -11.97 -8.14 16.80
N PRO A 371 -12.31 -8.07 15.50
CA PRO A 371 -12.63 -9.20 14.62
C PRO A 371 -11.42 -9.89 13.99
N GLY A 372 -10.21 -9.35 14.09
CA GLY A 372 -9.01 -9.87 13.40
C GLY A 372 -8.74 -11.35 13.68
N ARG A 373 -8.90 -11.82 14.92
CA ARG A 373 -8.74 -13.22 15.32
C ARG A 373 -9.86 -14.17 14.91
N ASN A 374 -11.00 -13.64 14.47
CA ASN A 374 -12.17 -14.47 14.18
C ASN A 374 -11.93 -15.26 12.87
N PRO A 375 -12.33 -16.53 12.79
CA PRO A 375 -12.27 -17.28 11.53
C PRO A 375 -13.06 -16.57 10.43
N ASP A 376 -12.55 -16.64 9.21
CA ASP A 376 -13.23 -16.10 8.05
C ASP A 376 -14.47 -16.95 7.69
N PRO A 377 -15.68 -16.38 7.68
CA PRO A 377 -16.89 -17.13 7.33
C PRO A 377 -16.90 -17.65 5.89
N THR A 378 -16.21 -16.97 4.97
CA THR A 378 -16.11 -17.34 3.54
C THR A 378 -15.15 -18.51 3.30
N LEU A 379 -14.34 -18.86 4.30
CA LEU A 379 -13.42 -20.00 4.28
C LEU A 379 -13.95 -21.22 5.03
N ASN A 380 -15.17 -21.17 5.57
CA ASN A 380 -15.74 -22.26 6.35
C ASN A 380 -15.88 -23.54 5.49
N GLY A 381 -15.30 -24.65 5.96
CA GLY A 381 -15.28 -25.93 5.25
C GLY A 381 -14.31 -26.00 4.09
N ILE A 382 -13.46 -24.98 3.89
CA ILE A 382 -12.39 -24.98 2.89
C ILE A 382 -11.10 -25.39 3.59
N GLU A 383 -10.53 -26.52 3.18
CA GLU A 383 -9.21 -26.96 3.67
C GLU A 383 -8.12 -26.19 2.92
N LEU A 384 -7.37 -25.37 3.65
CA LEU A 384 -6.19 -24.68 3.13
C LEU A 384 -4.95 -25.37 3.69
N THR A 385 -4.10 -25.84 2.78
CA THR A 385 -2.83 -26.46 3.15
C THR A 385 -1.68 -25.53 2.80
N ILE A 386 -0.68 -25.46 3.68
CA ILE A 386 0.52 -24.67 3.44
C ILE A 386 1.49 -25.53 2.63
N GLY A 387 1.88 -25.06 1.45
CA GLY A 387 2.86 -25.76 0.63
C GLY A 387 4.26 -25.66 1.25
N VAL A 388 4.98 -26.76 1.32
CA VAL A 388 6.42 -26.75 1.61
C VAL A 388 7.17 -26.61 0.29
N LEU A 389 7.92 -25.53 0.10
CA LEU A 389 8.89 -25.45 -0.99
C LEU A 389 10.07 -26.36 -0.63
N HIS A 390 10.17 -27.53 -1.25
CA HIS A 390 11.45 -28.22 -1.32
C HIS A 390 12.34 -27.42 -2.28
N ASP A 391 13.53 -27.01 -1.81
CA ASP A 391 14.57 -26.41 -2.65
C ASP A 391 14.95 -27.43 -3.74
N ALA A 392 14.31 -27.32 -4.91
CA ALA A 392 14.62 -28.17 -6.05
C ALA A 392 16.00 -27.80 -6.59
N SER A 393 17.01 -28.58 -6.19
CA SER A 393 18.19 -28.80 -7.04
C SER A 393 17.74 -29.54 -8.30
N PRO A 394 18.29 -29.26 -9.49
CA PRO A 394 17.86 -29.95 -10.70
C PRO A 394 18.47 -31.36 -10.72
N SER A 395 17.76 -32.34 -10.17
CA SER A 395 17.99 -33.75 -10.49
C SER A 395 16.66 -34.48 -10.59
N THR A 396 16.45 -35.00 -11.79
CA THR A 396 15.49 -36.02 -12.26
C THR A 396 14.71 -36.81 -11.22
N ASP A 397 13.40 -36.92 -11.49
CA ASP A 397 12.45 -37.93 -10.98
C ASP A 397 12.41 -38.09 -9.46
N ASP A 398 11.66 -37.23 -8.77
CA ASP A 398 10.96 -37.64 -7.56
C ASP A 398 9.69 -36.80 -7.38
N ALA A 399 8.58 -37.48 -7.09
CA ALA A 399 7.28 -36.85 -6.85
C ALA A 399 7.37 -35.99 -5.58
N ASN A 400 6.98 -34.72 -5.68
CA ASN A 400 6.87 -33.80 -4.55
C ASN A 400 5.89 -34.37 -3.50
N GLU A 401 6.41 -34.93 -2.41
CA GLU A 401 5.61 -35.19 -1.21
C GLU A 401 5.38 -33.85 -0.49
N LEU A 402 4.12 -33.40 -0.50
CA LEU A 402 3.66 -32.26 0.29
C LEU A 402 3.56 -32.70 1.76
N GLU A 403 4.34 -32.08 2.65
CA GLU A 403 4.15 -32.27 4.09
C GLU A 403 2.91 -31.48 4.53
N VAL A 404 1.81 -32.19 4.77
CA VAL A 404 0.51 -31.59 5.09
C VAL A 404 0.50 -31.11 6.55
N ALA A 405 0.71 -29.82 6.77
CA ALA A 405 0.24 -29.17 7.98
C ALA A 405 -1.27 -28.92 7.83
N ARG A 406 -2.08 -29.73 8.53
CA ARG A 406 -3.54 -29.49 8.63
C ARG A 406 -3.75 -28.25 9.51
N VAL A 407 -4.47 -27.26 8.99
CA VAL A 407 -4.87 -26.04 9.73
C VAL A 407 -6.31 -26.17 10.18
#